data_AF-A0A1L9V6X0-F1
#
_entry.id   AF-A0A1L9V6X0-F1
#
_cell.length_a   1.000
_cell.length_b   1.000
_cell.length_c   1.000
_cell.angle_alpha   90.00
_cell.angle_beta   90.00
_cell.angle_gamma   90.00
#
_symmetry.space_group_name_H-M   'P 1'
#
loop_
_entity.id
_entity.type
_entity.pdbx_description
1 polymer ?
#
loop_
_entity_poly.entity_id
_entity_poly.type
_entity_poly.pdbx_seq_one_letter_code
_entity_poly.pdbx_strand_id
1 'polypeptide(L)'
;FPLGTFTANVSGVMILGMAYSLQRASISSSALGGGSFIGCQVLEGIMDGFCGCLTTVSTWVLELSDLRRRHAYTYGILSVAVGICMLVIEIGSLKWTRGFVTPI
;
A
#
# COMPACT_ATOMS: atom_id res chain seq x y z
N PHE A 1 12.02 -18.54 4.99
CA PHE A 1 11.09 -17.40 4.89
C PHE A 1 11.20 -16.86 3.48
N PRO A 2 10.11 -16.78 2.69
CA PRO A 2 10.17 -16.30 1.32
C PRO A 2 10.37 -14.79 1.27
N LEU A 3 11.62 -14.34 1.06
CA LEU A 3 11.97 -12.91 1.11
C LEU A 3 11.54 -12.14 -0.14
N GLY A 4 11.54 -12.77 -1.32
CA GLY A 4 11.16 -12.10 -2.57
C GLY A 4 9.71 -11.61 -2.54
N THR A 5 8.76 -12.53 -2.34
CA THR A 5 7.33 -12.21 -2.25
C THR A 5 7.03 -11.26 -1.09
N PHE A 6 7.67 -11.45 0.06
CA PHE A 6 7.54 -10.52 1.19
C PHE A 6 7.95 -9.09 0.83
N THR A 7 9.15 -8.91 0.27
CA THR A 7 9.67 -7.57 -0.05
C THR A 7 8.89 -6.91 -1.18
N ALA A 8 8.45 -7.67 -2.19
CA ALA A 8 7.58 -7.18 -3.26
C ALA A 8 6.23 -6.69 -2.71
N ASN A 9 5.58 -7.49 -1.84
CA ASN A 9 4.30 -7.12 -1.24
C ASN A 9 4.43 -5.91 -0.30
N VAL A 10 5.44 -5.87 0.57
CA VAL A 10 5.63 -4.75 1.51
C VAL A 10 5.97 -3.45 0.76
N SER A 11 6.84 -3.50 -0.25
CA SER A 11 7.17 -2.30 -1.05
C SER A 11 5.96 -1.81 -1.85
N GLY A 12 5.17 -2.71 -2.44
CA GLY A 12 3.92 -2.33 -3.10
C GLY A 12 2.91 -1.70 -2.14
N VAL A 13 2.80 -2.19 -0.91
CA VAL A 13 1.94 -1.58 0.12
C VAL A 13 2.41 -0.17 0.49
N MET A 14 3.71 0.07 0.64
CA MET A 14 4.25 1.41 0.92
C MET A 14 4.00 2.37 -0.25
N ILE A 15 4.23 1.92 -1.49
CA ILE A 15 3.97 2.75 -2.69
C ILE A 15 2.48 3.08 -2.79
N LEU A 16 1.60 2.12 -2.54
CA LEU A 16 0.16 2.32 -2.49
C LEU A 16 -0.24 3.31 -1.40
N GLY A 17 0.28 3.17 -0.17
CA GLY A 17 -0.04 4.07 0.94
C GLY A 17 0.43 5.51 0.71
N MET A 18 1.62 5.69 0.12
CA MET A 18 2.10 6.99 -0.34
C MET A 18 1.20 7.59 -1.43
N ALA A 19 0.85 6.82 -2.46
CA ALA A 19 0.00 7.29 -3.54
C ALA A 19 -1.41 7.67 -3.04
N TYR A 20 -1.98 6.83 -2.19
CA TYR A 20 -3.26 7.08 -1.51
C TYR A 20 -3.23 8.39 -0.71
N SER A 21 -2.14 8.63 0.01
CA SER A 21 -1.95 9.82 0.84
C SER A 21 -1.78 11.07 0.00
N LEU A 22 -1.00 11.01 -1.08
CA LEU A 22 -0.79 12.14 -2.00
C LEU A 22 -2.07 12.57 -2.71
N GLN A 23 -2.91 11.62 -3.14
CA GLN A 23 -4.22 11.93 -3.72
C GLN A 23 -5.14 12.67 -2.74
N ARG A 24 -4.98 12.44 -1.44
CA ARG A 24 -5.88 12.96 -0.38
C ARG A 24 -5.23 14.00 0.52
N ALA A 25 -4.03 14.46 0.18
CA ALA A 25 -3.36 15.56 0.85
C ALA A 25 -3.76 16.91 0.23
N SER A 26 -3.92 17.93 1.06
CA SER A 26 -4.13 19.31 0.61
C SER A 26 -2.80 19.92 0.17
N ILE A 27 -2.37 19.65 -1.07
CA ILE A 27 -1.06 20.05 -1.58
C ILE A 27 -1.05 21.50 -2.11
N SER A 28 -2.21 22.08 -2.38
CA SER A 28 -2.35 23.44 -2.95
C SER A 28 -3.32 24.30 -2.14
N SER A 29 -3.39 25.61 -2.42
CA SER A 29 -4.37 26.56 -1.89
C SER A 29 -5.81 26.24 -2.31
N SER A 30 -6.01 25.29 -3.21
CA SER A 30 -7.30 24.70 -3.54
C SER A 30 -7.68 23.62 -2.53
N ALA A 31 -8.94 23.61 -2.08
CA ALA A 31 -9.51 22.61 -1.16
C ALA A 31 -9.62 21.17 -1.74
N LEU A 32 -8.94 20.90 -2.86
CA LEU A 32 -9.04 19.69 -3.66
C LEU A 32 -7.74 18.88 -3.54
N GLY A 33 -7.86 17.57 -3.32
CA GLY A 33 -6.73 16.65 -3.17
C GLY A 33 -6.00 16.37 -4.49
N GLY A 34 -4.73 15.99 -4.42
CA GLY A 34 -3.96 15.52 -5.58
C GLY A 34 -3.47 16.60 -6.56
N GLY A 35 -3.81 17.87 -6.33
CA GLY A 35 -3.28 19.05 -7.06
C GLY A 35 -3.75 19.22 -8.52
N SER A 36 -4.09 18.14 -9.23
CA SER A 36 -4.62 18.13 -10.61
C SER A 36 -5.27 16.80 -10.96
N PHE A 37 -6.26 16.81 -11.88
CA PHE A 37 -6.95 15.61 -12.38
C PHE A 37 -5.98 14.57 -12.97
N ILE A 38 -5.00 15.03 -13.77
CA ILE A 38 -3.97 14.14 -14.34
C ILE A 38 -3.11 13.54 -13.21
N GLY A 39 -2.84 14.30 -12.15
CA GLY A 39 -2.09 13.82 -10.99
C GLY A 39 -2.83 12.69 -10.27
N CYS A 40 -4.13 12.85 -10.03
CA CYS A 40 -4.98 11.80 -9.47
C CYS A 40 -4.97 10.53 -10.34
N GLN A 41 -5.15 10.66 -11.66
CA GLN A 41 -5.14 9.53 -12.60
C GLN A 41 -3.80 8.78 -12.60
N VAL A 42 -2.67 9.50 -12.56
CA VAL A 42 -1.35 8.86 -12.49
C VAL A 42 -1.20 8.10 -11.17
N LEU A 43 -1.62 8.69 -10.04
CA LEU A 43 -1.57 8.03 -8.75
C LEU A 43 -2.49 6.80 -8.69
N GLU A 44 -3.64 6.83 -9.35
CA GLU A 44 -4.56 5.69 -9.45
C GLU A 44 -3.94 4.57 -10.30
N GLY A 45 -3.30 4.92 -11.43
CA GLY A 45 -2.52 3.97 -12.22
C GLY A 45 -1.36 3.35 -11.45
N ILE A 46 -0.74 4.07 -10.51
CA ILE A 46 0.28 3.53 -9.61
C ILE A 46 -0.33 2.53 -8.62
N MET A 47 -1.47 2.85 -8.01
CA MET A 47 -2.13 1.97 -7.04
C MET A 47 -2.66 0.69 -7.69
N ASP A 48 -3.41 0.80 -8.78
CA ASP A 48 -4.14 -0.34 -9.35
C ASP A 48 -3.36 -1.03 -10.47
N GLY A 49 -2.48 -0.32 -11.18
CA GLY A 49 -1.62 -0.87 -12.23
C GLY A 49 -0.29 -1.36 -11.67
N PHE A 50 0.59 -0.43 -11.28
CA PHE A 50 1.95 -0.77 -10.85
C PHE A 50 1.96 -1.66 -9.60
N CYS A 51 1.27 -1.28 -8.52
CA CYS A 51 1.22 -2.11 -7.31
C CYS A 51 0.44 -3.42 -7.55
N GLY A 52 -0.53 -3.42 -8.46
CA GLY A 52 -1.23 -4.63 -8.88
C GLY A 52 -0.31 -5.66 -9.55
N CYS A 53 0.68 -5.22 -10.32
CA CYS A 53 1.67 -6.11 -10.93
C CYS A 53 2.85 -6.44 -10.00
N LEU A 54 3.23 -5.51 -9.11
CA LEU A 54 4.34 -5.69 -8.17
C LEU A 54 3.98 -6.66 -7.05
N THR A 55 2.76 -6.57 -6.53
CA THR A 55 2.28 -7.40 -5.43
C THR A 55 1.63 -8.68 -5.93
N THR A 56 1.60 -9.70 -5.08
CA THR A 56 0.98 -10.98 -5.43
C THR A 56 0.39 -11.68 -4.21
N VAL A 57 -0.89 -12.05 -4.32
CA VAL A 57 -1.58 -12.89 -3.33
C VAL A 57 -1.47 -14.36 -3.73
N SER A 58 -1.52 -14.69 -5.02
CA SER A 58 -1.47 -16.08 -5.50
C SER A 58 -0.15 -16.76 -5.13
N THR A 59 0.99 -16.11 -5.40
CA THR A 59 2.31 -16.65 -5.03
C THR A 59 2.47 -16.76 -3.52
N TRP A 60 1.99 -15.75 -2.79
CA TRP A 60 2.02 -15.75 -1.32
C TRP A 60 1.21 -16.91 -0.72
N VAL A 61 0.04 -17.21 -1.27
CA VAL A 61 -0.79 -18.35 -0.84
C VAL A 61 -0.11 -19.69 -1.16
N LEU A 62 0.51 -19.83 -2.33
CA LEU A 62 1.27 -21.04 -2.70
C LEU A 62 2.46 -21.27 -1.76
N GLU A 63 3.21 -20.22 -1.43
CA GLU A 63 4.30 -20.30 -0.46
C GLU A 63 3.81 -20.69 0.94
N LEU A 64 2.63 -20.22 1.34
CA LEU A 64 2.02 -20.61 2.62
C LEU A 64 1.61 -22.08 2.66
N SER A 65 1.11 -22.64 1.55
CA SER A 65 0.74 -24.06 1.49
C SER A 65 1.94 -24.99 1.52
N ASP A 66 3.08 -24.56 0.95
CA ASP A 66 4.29 -25.37 0.88
C ASP A 66 5.10 -25.35 2.19
N LEU A 67 4.92 -24.32 3.02
CA LEU A 67 5.62 -24.18 4.28
C LEU A 67 5.01 -25.06 5.39
N ARG A 68 5.90 -25.57 6.27
CA ARG A 68 5.49 -26.24 7.50
C ARG A 68 4.69 -25.27 8.39
N ARG A 69 3.58 -25.74 8.98
CA ARG A 69 2.57 -24.94 9.74
C ARG A 69 3.14 -23.76 10.53
N ARG A 70 4.13 -23.99 11.39
CA ARG A 70 4.73 -22.92 12.23
C ARG A 70 5.33 -21.78 11.39
N HIS A 71 6.05 -22.10 10.32
CA HIS A 71 6.64 -21.12 9.41
C HIS A 71 5.57 -20.45 8.55
N ALA A 72 4.56 -21.19 8.11
CA ALA A 72 3.43 -20.64 7.37
C ALA A 72 2.69 -19.58 8.19
N TYR A 73 2.33 -19.88 9.46
CA TYR A 73 1.68 -18.90 10.33
C TYR A 73 2.55 -17.68 10.60
N THR A 74 3.84 -17.89 10.90
CA THR A 74 4.77 -16.78 11.17
C THR A 74 4.92 -15.89 9.94
N TYR A 75 5.11 -16.50 8.76
CA TYR A 75 5.22 -15.77 7.50
C TYR A 75 3.94 -15.01 7.17
N GLY A 76 2.80 -15.68 7.21
CA GLY A 76 1.52 -15.09 6.85
C GLY A 76 1.14 -13.91 7.77
N ILE A 77 1.26 -14.10 9.08
CA ILE A 77 0.99 -13.04 10.06
C ILE A 77 1.96 -11.88 9.88
N LEU A 78 3.26 -12.14 9.71
CA LEU A 78 4.25 -11.08 9.55
C LEU A 78 4.00 -10.26 8.28
N SER A 79 3.71 -10.90 7.15
CA SER A 79 3.41 -10.20 5.88
C SER A 79 2.22 -9.26 6.04
N VAL A 80 1.13 -9.73 6.64
CA VAL A 80 -0.08 -8.92 6.85
C VAL A 80 0.17 -7.82 7.89
N ALA A 81 0.79 -8.15 9.02
CA ALA A 81 1.04 -7.18 10.09
C ALA A 81 1.95 -6.04 9.63
N VAL A 82 3.04 -6.35 8.93
CA VAL A 82 3.94 -5.33 8.38
C VAL A 82 3.22 -4.46 7.35
N GLY A 83 2.46 -5.06 6.43
CA GLY A 83 1.68 -4.30 5.45
C GLY A 83 0.69 -3.34 6.11
N ILE A 84 -0.09 -3.82 7.08
CA ILE A 84 -1.02 -2.97 7.85
C ILE A 84 -0.28 -1.87 8.61
N CYS A 85 0.84 -2.19 9.26
CA CYS A 85 1.62 -1.18 9.99
C CYS A 85 2.12 -0.07 9.07
N MET A 86 2.61 -0.39 7.88
CA MET A 86 3.04 0.60 6.90
C MET A 86 1.89 1.52 6.48
N LEU A 87 0.72 0.94 6.15
CA LEU A 87 -0.46 1.74 5.82
C LEU A 87 -0.91 2.63 6.99
N VAL A 88 -0.88 2.13 8.21
CA VAL A 88 -1.23 2.92 9.41
C VAL A 88 -0.26 4.08 9.60
N ILE A 89 1.05 3.87 9.38
CA ILE A 89 2.05 4.93 9.49
C ILE A 89 1.82 5.98 8.40
N GLU A 90 1.66 5.58 7.14
CA GLU A 90 1.54 6.51 6.01
C GLU A 90 0.18 7.22 5.99
N ILE A 91 -0.91 6.44 5.89
CA ILE A 91 -2.28 6.97 5.76
C ILE A 91 -2.76 7.56 7.09
N GLY A 92 -2.43 6.91 8.22
CA GLY A 92 -2.82 7.38 9.55
C GLY A 92 -2.14 8.70 9.90
N SER A 93 -0.85 8.86 9.63
CA SER A 93 -0.15 10.13 9.90
C SER A 93 -0.80 11.31 9.19
N LEU A 94 -1.16 11.17 7.91
CA LEU A 94 -1.88 12.21 7.17
C LEU A 94 -3.27 12.47 7.78
N LYS A 95 -4.03 11.40 8.05
CA LYS A 95 -5.38 11.49 8.61
C LYS A 95 -5.41 12.25 9.95
N TRP A 96 -4.48 11.92 10.84
CA TRP A 96 -4.45 12.48 12.20
C TRP A 96 -3.89 13.90 12.24
N THR A 97 -3.03 14.28 11.29
CA THR A 97 -2.39 15.61 11.30
C THR A 97 -3.12 16.64 10.45
N ARG A 98 -3.59 16.27 9.25
CA ARG A 98 -4.18 17.19 8.27
C ARG A 98 -5.62 16.85 7.90
N GLY A 99 -6.05 15.61 8.14
CA GLY A 99 -7.30 15.09 7.60
C GLY A 99 -7.21 14.76 6.12
N PHE A 100 -8.25 14.15 5.56
CA PHE A 100 -8.32 13.83 4.14
C PHE A 100 -9.14 14.86 3.38
N VAL A 101 -8.69 15.19 2.17
CA VAL A 101 -9.49 15.89 1.17
C VAL A 101 -9.94 14.93 0.08
N THR A 102 -11.03 15.26 -0.60
CA THR A 102 -11.54 14.47 -1.72
C THR A 102 -10.59 14.60 -2.92
N PRO A 103 -10.12 13.48 -3.50
CA PRO A 103 -9.42 13.53 -4.78
C PRO A 103 -10.37 13.99 -5.89
N ILE A 104 -9.80 14.64 -6.90
CA ILE A 104 -10.51 15.12 -8.10
C ILE A 104 -10.39 14.18 -9.28
#